data_AF-A0A431HPE0-F1
#
_entry.id   AF-A0A431HPE0-F1
#
_cell.length_a   1.000
_cell.length_b   1.000
_cell.length_c   1.000
_cell.angle_alpha   90.00
_cell.angle_beta   90.00
_cell.angle_gamma   90.00
#
_symmetry.space_group_name_H-M   'P 1'
#
loop_
_entity.id
_entity.type
_entity.pdbx_description
1 polymer ?
#
loop_
_entity_poly.entity_id
_entity_poly.type
_entity_poly.pdbx_seq_one_letter_code
_entity_poly.pdbx_strand_id
1 'polypeptide(L)'
;MDREQIIKEARTLEAIKNGYMGLDGKLCRILKVFGTEIISHGSSCYEVGNCLYDPYETIEEDQILTMDEDESILEIGKHFDAIKFGINLNITLNFYLREILVEYKGRLVYKEVSGELESYVPFKEWEDEIENLFLQAKKIEKKNKPLEKKEMEEYSKEKRMKILDDLRNKWGI
;
A
#
# COMPACT_ATOMS: atom_id res chain seq x y z
N MET A 1 -0.75 -37.71 -8.60
CA MET A 1 -0.22 -36.33 -8.57
C MET A 1 -0.69 -35.66 -9.84
N ASP A 2 -1.53 -34.65 -9.70
CA ASP A 2 -2.09 -33.90 -10.83
C ASP A 2 -0.99 -33.08 -11.51
N ARG A 3 -0.95 -33.13 -12.85
CA ARG A 3 0.04 -32.39 -13.66
C ARG A 3 0.00 -30.89 -13.38
N GLU A 4 -1.18 -30.37 -13.04
CA GLU A 4 -1.39 -28.96 -12.70
C GLU A 4 -0.67 -28.56 -11.41
N GLN A 5 -0.68 -29.43 -10.38
CA GLN A 5 0.07 -29.17 -9.14
C GLN A 5 1.58 -29.12 -9.39
N ILE A 6 2.10 -30.04 -10.21
CA ILE A 6 3.52 -30.07 -10.58
C ILE A 6 3.93 -28.78 -11.31
N ILE A 7 3.07 -28.30 -12.22
CA ILE A 7 3.31 -27.04 -12.94
C ILE A 7 3.25 -25.86 -11.97
N LYS A 8 2.24 -25.82 -11.08
CA LYS A 8 2.10 -24.75 -10.08
C LYS A 8 3.32 -24.68 -9.17
N GLU A 9 3.81 -25.82 -8.70
CA GLU A 9 5.02 -25.93 -7.88
C GLU A 9 6.29 -25.51 -8.64
N ALA A 10 6.43 -25.89 -9.90
CA ALA A 10 7.56 -25.43 -10.72
C ALA A 10 7.55 -23.90 -10.88
N ARG A 11 6.36 -23.32 -11.11
CA ARG A 11 6.17 -21.88 -11.27
C ARG A 11 6.37 -21.10 -9.97
N THR A 12 5.94 -21.63 -8.84
CA THR A 12 6.22 -21.01 -7.53
C THR A 12 7.72 -20.98 -7.26
N LEU A 13 8.44 -22.06 -7.54
CA LEU A 13 9.90 -22.10 -7.37
C LEU A 13 10.61 -21.09 -8.27
N GLU A 14 10.17 -20.90 -9.51
CA GLU A 14 10.71 -19.87 -10.42
C GLU A 14 10.44 -18.46 -9.89
N ALA A 15 9.21 -18.17 -9.44
CA ALA A 15 8.84 -16.87 -8.88
C ALA A 15 9.64 -16.56 -7.59
N ILE A 16 9.87 -17.56 -6.75
CA ILE A 16 10.73 -17.45 -5.55
C ILE A 16 12.17 -17.17 -5.94
N LYS A 17 12.71 -17.92 -6.91
CA LYS A 17 14.09 -17.74 -7.39
C LYS A 17 14.32 -16.33 -7.96
N ASN A 18 13.32 -15.79 -8.65
CA ASN A 18 13.37 -14.44 -9.20
C ASN A 18 13.07 -13.33 -8.16
N GLY A 19 12.62 -13.71 -6.96
CA GLY A 19 12.36 -12.80 -5.85
C GLY A 19 11.11 -11.94 -6.03
N TYR A 20 10.11 -12.44 -6.75
CA TYR A 20 8.84 -11.73 -6.96
C TYR A 20 7.85 -11.91 -5.80
N MET A 21 7.92 -13.06 -5.11
CA MET A 21 6.96 -13.40 -4.06
C MET A 21 7.11 -12.57 -2.79
N GLY A 22 5.96 -12.25 -2.19
CA GLY A 22 5.83 -11.65 -0.88
C GLY A 22 6.07 -10.14 -0.80
N LEU A 23 5.79 -9.58 0.37
CA LEU A 23 5.84 -8.13 0.64
C LEU A 23 7.25 -7.51 0.59
N ASP A 24 8.29 -8.34 0.68
CA ASP A 24 9.69 -7.93 0.54
C ASP A 24 10.28 -8.20 -0.85
N GLY A 25 9.45 -8.76 -1.74
CA GLY A 25 9.79 -9.06 -3.13
C GLY A 25 10.05 -7.80 -3.95
N LYS A 26 10.62 -8.00 -5.14
CA LYS A 26 10.99 -6.90 -6.06
C LYS A 26 9.80 -6.00 -6.39
N LEU A 27 8.63 -6.60 -6.61
CA LEU A 27 7.38 -5.90 -6.96
C LEU A 27 6.99 -4.90 -5.87
N CYS A 28 7.00 -5.33 -4.61
CA CYS A 28 6.66 -4.47 -3.48
C CYS A 28 7.70 -3.36 -3.25
N ARG A 29 8.99 -3.60 -3.53
CA ARG A 29 9.99 -2.53 -3.43
C ARG A 29 9.80 -1.46 -4.50
N ILE A 30 9.44 -1.86 -5.72
CA ILE A 30 9.08 -0.91 -6.78
C ILE A 30 7.88 -0.07 -6.34
N LEU A 31 6.82 -0.72 -5.82
CA LEU A 31 5.64 -0.03 -5.29
C LEU A 31 5.96 0.91 -4.11
N LYS A 32 6.88 0.55 -3.22
CA LYS A 32 7.29 1.43 -2.10
C LYS A 32 7.94 2.72 -2.59
N VAL A 33 8.68 2.67 -3.70
CA VAL A 33 9.44 3.82 -4.22
C VAL A 33 8.63 4.64 -5.23
N PHE A 34 7.91 3.99 -6.13
CA PHE A 34 7.22 4.64 -7.25
C PHE A 34 5.69 4.58 -7.18
N GLY A 35 5.15 3.74 -6.30
CA GLY A 35 3.72 3.55 -6.19
C GLY A 35 3.02 4.75 -5.57
N THR A 36 1.78 4.95 -5.99
CA THR A 36 0.83 5.88 -5.41
C THR A 36 -0.16 5.12 -4.53
N GLU A 37 -0.61 5.75 -3.46
CA GLU A 37 -1.55 5.16 -2.51
C GLU A 37 -2.95 5.05 -3.12
N ILE A 38 -3.61 3.93 -2.86
CA ILE A 38 -5.02 3.71 -3.18
C ILE A 38 -5.80 4.04 -1.91
N ILE A 39 -6.55 5.13 -1.96
CA ILE A 39 -7.27 5.67 -0.82
C ILE A 39 -8.76 5.33 -0.94
N SER A 40 -9.35 4.85 0.14
CA SER A 40 -10.80 4.82 0.32
C SER A 40 -11.25 6.08 1.04
N HIS A 41 -12.17 6.81 0.42
CA HIS A 41 -13.01 7.77 1.11
C HIS A 41 -14.30 7.04 1.47
N GLY A 42 -14.46 6.71 2.75
CA GLY A 42 -15.63 6.03 3.25
C GLY A 42 -15.93 6.49 4.66
N SER A 43 -17.18 6.90 4.90
CA SER A 43 -17.68 7.10 6.25
C SER A 43 -17.57 5.77 7.01
N SER A 44 -16.91 5.82 8.15
CA SER A 44 -16.77 4.68 9.05
C SER A 44 -18.17 4.14 9.38
N CYS A 45 -18.50 2.94 8.91
CA CYS A 45 -19.78 2.27 9.11
C CYS A 45 -20.03 1.79 10.56
N TYR A 46 -19.47 2.48 11.56
CA TYR A 46 -19.90 2.39 12.97
C TYR A 46 -21.09 3.30 13.30
N GLU A 47 -21.74 3.92 12.31
CA GLU A 47 -23.09 4.48 12.46
C GLU A 47 -24.18 3.38 12.52
N VAL A 48 -24.04 2.42 13.42
CA VAL A 48 -25.19 1.64 13.91
C VAL A 48 -25.81 2.32 15.15
N GLY A 49 -25.25 3.45 15.59
CA GLY A 49 -25.77 4.25 16.71
C GLY A 49 -26.84 5.28 16.33
N ASN A 50 -26.85 5.80 15.09
CA ASN A 50 -27.73 6.91 14.69
C ASN A 50 -29.00 6.48 13.93
N CYS A 51 -29.27 5.18 13.78
CA CYS A 51 -30.51 4.68 13.16
C CYS A 51 -31.67 4.48 14.15
N LEU A 52 -31.51 4.88 15.42
CA LEU A 52 -32.65 5.15 16.30
C LEU A 52 -33.17 6.55 15.99
N TYR A 53 -34.04 6.65 14.99
CA TYR A 53 -34.87 7.83 14.77
C TYR A 53 -35.65 8.12 16.07
N ASP A 54 -35.26 9.16 16.80
CA ASP A 54 -36.02 9.65 17.95
C ASP A 54 -37.19 10.49 17.40
N PRO A 55 -38.45 10.00 17.47
CA PRO A 55 -39.60 10.71 16.95
C PRO A 55 -39.94 12.00 17.71
N TYR A 56 -39.18 12.35 18.77
CA TYR A 56 -39.34 13.55 19.56
C TYR A 56 -38.25 14.62 19.31
N GLU A 57 -37.32 14.40 18.39
CA GLU A 57 -36.30 15.40 18.05
C GLU A 57 -36.91 16.51 17.18
N THR A 58 -37.07 17.70 17.76
CA THR A 58 -37.53 18.90 17.04
C THR A 58 -36.45 19.36 16.07
N ILE A 59 -36.60 19.01 14.80
CA ILE A 59 -35.74 19.49 13.71
C ILE A 59 -36.01 21.01 13.55
N GLU A 60 -35.05 21.85 13.94
CA GLU A 60 -35.07 23.27 13.58
C GLU A 60 -34.87 23.38 12.05
N GLU A 61 -35.86 23.93 11.34
CA GLU A 61 -35.96 23.93 9.86
C GLU A 61 -34.82 24.66 9.11
N ASP A 62 -33.88 25.29 9.83
CA ASP A 62 -32.78 26.10 9.27
C ASP A 62 -31.37 25.49 9.40
N GLN A 63 -31.23 24.28 9.97
CA GLN A 63 -29.93 23.59 9.97
C GLN A 63 -29.72 22.79 8.69
N ILE A 64 -28.89 23.33 7.79
CA ILE A 64 -28.29 22.55 6.71
C ILE A 64 -27.48 21.43 7.36
N LEU A 65 -27.79 20.17 7.04
CA LEU A 65 -27.01 19.00 7.47
C LEU A 65 -25.54 19.21 7.08
N THR A 66 -24.69 19.56 8.04
CA THR A 66 -23.25 19.68 7.81
C THR A 66 -22.68 18.27 7.74
N MET A 67 -22.03 17.94 6.61
CA MET A 67 -21.21 16.73 6.46
C MET A 67 -20.22 16.64 7.62
N ASP A 68 -20.22 15.52 8.34
CA ASP A 68 -19.26 15.27 9.41
C ASP A 68 -17.83 15.31 8.86
N GLU A 69 -16.95 16.10 9.51
CA GLU A 69 -15.58 16.39 9.06
C GLU A 69 -14.59 15.21 9.25
N ASP A 70 -15.05 14.10 9.84
CA ASP A 70 -14.24 12.94 10.18
C ASP A 70 -14.37 11.81 9.13
N GLU A 71 -14.25 12.13 7.84
CA GLU A 71 -14.03 11.09 6.82
C GLU A 71 -12.67 10.43 7.07
N SER A 72 -12.68 9.23 7.67
CA SER A 72 -11.47 8.45 7.87
C SER A 72 -10.90 7.99 6.52
N ILE A 73 -9.83 8.65 6.08
CA ILE A 73 -9.03 8.28 4.92
C ILE A 73 -8.32 6.95 5.24
N LEU A 74 -8.73 5.86 4.58
CA LEU A 74 -8.11 4.54 4.76
C LEU A 74 -7.25 4.19 3.54
N GLU A 75 -5.97 3.88 3.77
CA GLU A 75 -5.05 3.38 2.74
C GLU A 75 -5.37 1.90 2.44
N ILE A 76 -6.00 1.63 1.29
CA ILE A 76 -6.39 0.28 0.85
C ILE A 76 -5.19 -0.48 0.28
N GLY A 77 -4.29 0.23 -0.38
CA GLY A 77 -3.25 -0.40 -1.19
C GLY A 77 -2.31 0.60 -1.86
N LYS A 78 -1.46 0.08 -2.75
CA LYS A 78 -0.60 0.87 -3.61
C LYS A 78 -0.74 0.44 -5.05
N HIS A 79 -0.70 1.40 -5.95
CA HIS A 79 -0.73 1.18 -7.39
C HIS A 79 0.48 1.84 -8.02
N PHE A 80 1.07 1.18 -9.02
CA PHE A 80 2.14 1.72 -9.81
C PHE A 80 1.81 1.57 -11.29
N ASP A 81 1.79 2.71 -11.98
CA ASP A 81 1.63 2.82 -13.42
C ASP A 81 2.99 3.14 -14.06
N ALA A 82 3.52 2.19 -14.83
CA ALA A 82 4.80 2.33 -15.53
C ALA A 82 4.69 3.08 -16.87
N ILE A 83 3.51 3.55 -17.28
CA ILE A 83 3.33 4.34 -18.52
C ILE A 83 4.22 5.58 -18.50
N LYS A 84 4.48 6.15 -17.31
CA LYS A 84 5.42 7.28 -17.11
C LYS A 84 6.85 6.97 -17.58
N PHE A 85 7.22 5.70 -17.64
CA PHE A 85 8.53 5.22 -18.11
C PHE A 85 8.47 4.68 -19.55
N GLY A 86 7.32 4.78 -20.23
CA GLY A 86 7.12 4.21 -21.57
C GLY A 86 6.91 2.70 -21.57
N ILE A 87 6.60 2.10 -20.41
CA ILE A 87 6.39 0.66 -20.25
C ILE A 87 4.90 0.43 -19.99
N ASN A 88 4.26 -0.44 -20.77
CA ASN A 88 2.87 -0.84 -20.52
C ASN A 88 2.84 -1.92 -19.44
N LEU A 89 3.09 -1.51 -18.20
CA LEU A 89 3.16 -2.37 -17.03
C LEU A 89 2.47 -1.70 -15.85
N ASN A 90 1.56 -2.43 -15.21
CA ASN A 90 0.84 -1.99 -14.03
C ASN A 90 1.11 -2.97 -12.90
N ILE A 91 1.37 -2.44 -11.70
CA ILE A 91 1.50 -3.23 -10.48
C ILE A 91 0.49 -2.70 -9.48
N THR A 92 -0.30 -3.59 -8.90
CA THR A 92 -1.28 -3.25 -7.88
C THR A 92 -1.05 -4.14 -6.66
N LEU A 93 -1.02 -3.53 -5.48
CA LEU A 93 -0.92 -4.19 -4.19
C LEU A 93 -2.12 -3.78 -3.35
N ASN A 94 -2.90 -4.77 -2.90
CA ASN A 94 -4.00 -4.57 -1.97
C ASN A 94 -3.58 -5.08 -0.58
N PHE A 95 -3.59 -4.21 0.43
CA PHE A 95 -3.14 -4.57 1.77
C PHE A 95 -4.13 -5.47 2.49
N TYR A 96 -5.43 -5.28 2.29
CA TYR A 96 -6.47 -6.05 2.98
C TYR A 96 -6.48 -7.52 2.53
N LEU A 97 -6.45 -7.74 1.21
CA LEU A 97 -6.44 -9.07 0.62
C LEU A 97 -5.04 -9.71 0.53
N ARG A 98 -3.99 -8.93 0.85
CA ARG A 98 -2.59 -9.29 0.59
C ARG A 98 -2.43 -9.81 -0.84
N GLU A 99 -2.96 -9.05 -1.78
CA GLU A 99 -2.98 -9.40 -3.19
C GLU A 99 -1.95 -8.55 -3.94
N ILE A 100 -1.14 -9.18 -4.78
CA ILE A 100 -0.22 -8.52 -5.71
C ILE A 100 -0.64 -8.92 -7.12
N LEU A 101 -0.92 -7.93 -7.94
CA LEU A 101 -1.37 -8.10 -9.32
C LEU A 101 -0.42 -7.36 -10.25
N VAL A 102 0.08 -8.03 -11.28
CA VAL A 102 0.91 -7.42 -12.33
C VAL A 102 0.27 -7.67 -13.69
N GLU A 103 0.05 -6.57 -14.40
CA GLU A 103 -0.42 -6.60 -15.78
C GLU A 103 0.67 -6.05 -16.70
N TYR A 104 0.92 -6.76 -17.80
CA TYR A 104 1.85 -6.33 -18.84
C TYR A 104 1.16 -6.36 -20.19
N LYS A 105 1.16 -5.22 -20.90
CA LYS A 105 0.47 -5.06 -22.20
C LYS A 105 -1.00 -5.51 -22.15
N GLY A 106 -1.68 -5.25 -21.04
CA GLY A 106 -3.07 -5.63 -20.80
C GLY A 106 -3.30 -7.13 -20.51
N ARG A 107 -2.25 -7.90 -20.21
CA ARG A 107 -2.35 -9.31 -19.82
C ARG A 107 -1.89 -9.50 -18.39
N LEU A 108 -2.61 -10.31 -17.62
CA LEU A 108 -2.20 -10.71 -16.28
C LEU A 108 -0.99 -11.64 -16.37
N VAL A 109 0.17 -11.18 -15.88
CA VAL A 109 1.42 -11.95 -15.92
C VAL A 109 1.83 -12.50 -14.56
N TYR A 110 1.36 -11.87 -13.47
CA TYR A 110 1.63 -12.31 -12.11
C TYR A 110 0.41 -12.00 -11.23
N LYS A 111 0.02 -12.98 -10.41
CA LYS A 111 -1.00 -12.81 -9.38
C LYS A 111 -0.63 -13.65 -8.16
N GLU A 112 -0.51 -12.98 -7.02
CA GLU A 112 -0.30 -13.60 -5.71
C GLU A 112 -1.42 -13.17 -4.79
N VAL A 113 -2.04 -14.13 -4.09
CA VAL A 113 -3.12 -13.88 -3.14
C VAL A 113 -2.74 -14.54 -1.82
N SER A 114 -2.68 -13.76 -0.74
CA SER A 114 -2.40 -14.27 0.61
C SER A 114 -1.11 -15.10 0.73
N GLY A 115 -0.10 -14.81 -0.11
CA GLY A 115 1.17 -15.54 -0.13
C GLY A 115 1.18 -16.79 -1.02
N GLU A 116 0.07 -17.13 -1.66
CA GLU A 116 0.00 -18.19 -2.66
C GLU A 116 0.04 -17.63 -4.07
N LEU A 117 0.85 -18.26 -4.92
CA LEU A 117 0.91 -17.91 -6.33
C LEU A 117 -0.30 -18.48 -7.06
N GLU A 118 -1.12 -17.60 -7.62
CA GLU A 118 -2.29 -17.99 -8.42
C GLU A 118 -1.92 -18.03 -9.92
N SER A 119 -1.16 -17.04 -10.39
CA SER A 119 -0.74 -16.96 -11.80
C SER A 119 0.68 -16.44 -11.91
N TYR A 120 1.46 -17.07 -12.80
CA TYR A 120 2.78 -16.60 -13.19
C TYR A 120 3.12 -17.04 -14.59
N VAL A 121 3.47 -16.07 -15.43
CA VAL A 121 3.91 -16.27 -16.80
C VAL A 121 5.40 -15.95 -16.89
N PRO A 122 6.28 -16.95 -16.90
CA PRO A 122 7.72 -16.73 -17.00
C PRO A 122 8.06 -16.38 -18.44
N PHE A 123 8.13 -15.09 -18.69
CA PHE A 123 8.43 -14.53 -19.99
C PHE A 123 9.37 -13.34 -19.84
N LYS A 124 10.45 -13.37 -20.62
CA LYS A 124 11.60 -12.51 -20.38
C LYS A 124 11.31 -11.01 -20.53
N GLU A 125 10.41 -10.61 -21.43
CA GLU A 125 10.17 -9.18 -21.70
C GLU A 125 9.74 -8.42 -20.45
N TRP A 126 8.75 -8.92 -19.69
CA TRP A 126 8.28 -8.19 -18.51
C TRP A 126 9.22 -8.38 -17.32
N GLU A 127 9.92 -9.51 -17.23
CA GLU A 127 10.90 -9.78 -16.18
C GLU A 127 12.10 -8.83 -16.26
N ASP A 128 12.62 -8.59 -17.47
CA ASP A 128 13.71 -7.65 -17.73
C ASP A 128 13.30 -6.20 -17.36
N GLU A 129 12.06 -5.81 -17.67
CA GLU A 129 11.52 -4.49 -17.30
C GLU A 129 11.39 -4.34 -15.78
N ILE A 130 10.88 -5.37 -15.09
CA ILE A 130 10.81 -5.37 -13.62
C ILE A 130 12.21 -5.28 -13.00
N GLU A 131 13.20 -5.98 -13.56
CA GLU A 131 14.58 -5.90 -13.06
C GLU A 131 15.16 -4.49 -13.24
N ASN A 132 14.93 -3.86 -14.39
CA ASN A 132 15.35 -2.48 -14.65
C ASN A 132 14.71 -1.50 -13.66
N LEU A 133 13.40 -1.61 -13.44
CA LEU A 133 12.66 -0.80 -12.46
C LEU A 133 13.18 -1.04 -11.04
N PHE A 134 13.45 -2.29 -10.67
CA PHE A 134 14.00 -2.65 -9.37
C PHE A 134 15.39 -2.04 -9.13
N LEU A 135 16.27 -2.07 -10.12
CA LEU A 135 17.59 -1.44 -10.04
C LEU A 135 17.49 0.07 -9.86
N GLN A 136 16.54 0.72 -10.51
CA GLN A 136 16.26 2.15 -10.31
C GLN A 136 15.72 2.42 -8.91
N ALA A 137 14.74 1.65 -8.45
CA ALA A 137 14.17 1.76 -7.11
C ALA A 137 15.24 1.63 -6.03
N LYS A 138 16.14 0.64 -6.16
CA LYS A 138 17.25 0.41 -5.21
C LYS A 138 18.23 1.59 -5.15
N LYS A 139 18.48 2.27 -6.28
CA LYS A 139 19.34 3.47 -6.30
C LYS A 139 18.68 4.63 -5.55
N ILE A 140 17.38 4.79 -5.68
CA ILE A 140 16.60 5.84 -4.99
C ILE A 140 16.51 5.53 -3.50
N GLU A 141 16.17 4.29 -3.13
CA GLU A 141 16.10 3.83 -1.74
C GLU A 141 17.42 4.08 -1.00
N LYS A 142 18.56 3.79 -1.64
CA LYS A 142 19.89 4.04 -1.06
C LYS A 142 20.15 5.54 -0.80
N LYS A 143 19.61 6.43 -1.63
CA LYS A 143 19.73 7.89 -1.46
C LYS A 143 18.80 8.40 -0.35
N ASN A 144 17.60 7.84 -0.23
CA ASN A 144 16.59 8.29 0.73
C ASN A 144 16.83 7.78 2.16
N LYS A 145 17.36 6.57 2.32
CA LYS A 145 17.65 5.97 3.63
C LYS A 145 18.41 6.86 4.64
N PRO A 146 19.48 7.60 4.27
CA PRO A 146 20.13 8.52 5.20
C PRO A 146 19.31 9.77 5.52
N LEU A 147 18.40 10.20 4.64
CA LEU A 147 17.51 11.34 4.88
C LEU A 147 16.40 10.94 5.86
N GLU A 148 15.71 9.83 5.61
CA GLU A 148 14.66 9.30 6.48
C GLU A 148 15.16 9.07 7.92
N LYS A 149 16.39 8.58 8.07
CA LYS A 149 16.98 8.38 9.39
C LYS A 149 17.17 9.70 10.14
N LYS A 150 17.61 10.76 9.46
CA LYS A 150 17.78 12.08 10.08
C LYS A 150 16.42 12.68 10.47
N GLU A 151 15.43 12.60 9.59
CA GLU A 151 14.07 13.06 9.87
C GLU A 151 13.44 12.33 11.06
N MET A 152 13.63 11.01 11.16
CA MET A 152 13.14 10.22 12.30
C MET A 152 13.84 10.60 13.62
N GLU A 153 15.15 10.89 13.57
CA GLU A 153 15.90 11.38 14.73
C GLU A 153 15.43 12.78 15.16
N GLU A 154 15.17 13.69 14.21
CA GLU A 154 14.64 15.03 14.47
C GLU A 154 13.24 14.97 15.05
N TYR A 155 12.33 14.20 14.45
CA TYR A 155 10.99 13.99 14.97
C TYR A 155 10.99 13.39 16.39
N SER A 156 11.90 12.45 16.65
CA SER A 156 12.06 11.87 17.99
C SER A 156 12.55 12.90 19.02
N LYS A 157 13.42 13.83 18.61
CA LYS A 157 13.86 14.95 19.45
C LYS A 157 12.73 15.93 19.70
N GLU A 158 11.96 16.29 18.68
CA GLU A 158 10.80 17.18 18.82
C GLU A 158 9.76 16.61 19.76
N LYS A 159 9.42 15.32 19.63
CA LYS A 159 8.52 14.64 20.58
C LYS A 159 9.05 14.66 22.00
N ARG A 160 10.34 14.41 22.20
CA ARG A 160 10.97 14.50 23.52
C ARG A 160 10.90 15.91 24.09
N MET A 161 11.14 16.93 23.27
CA MET A 161 11.04 18.34 23.68
C MET A 161 9.60 18.71 24.04
N LYS A 162 8.60 18.30 23.24
CA LYS A 162 7.18 18.49 23.57
C LYS A 162 6.80 17.82 24.89
N ILE A 163 7.23 16.58 25.10
CA ILE A 163 6.99 15.86 26.37
C ILE A 163 7.65 16.59 27.55
N LEU A 164 8.88 17.08 27.39
CA LEU A 164 9.56 17.86 28.43
C LEU A 164 8.84 19.17 28.72
N ASP A 165 8.35 19.86 27.70
CA ASP A 165 7.60 21.11 27.86
C ASP A 165 6.25 20.88 28.56
N ASP A 166 5.54 19.80 28.21
CA ASP A 166 4.33 19.38 28.91
C ASP A 166 4.59 19.05 30.38
N LEU A 167 5.72 18.41 30.68
CA LEU A 167 6.12 18.10 32.06
C LEU A 167 6.49 19.36 32.84
N ARG A 168 7.20 20.29 32.21
CA ARG A 168 7.55 21.60 32.76
C ARG A 168 6.32 22.43 33.10
N ASN A 169 5.35 22.47 32.18
CA ASN A 169 4.09 23.19 32.37
C ASN A 169 3.19 22.54 33.44
N LYS A 170 3.17 21.21 33.55
CA LYS A 170 2.35 20.50 34.56
C LYS A 170 2.96 20.47 35.96
N TRP A 171 4.29 20.36 36.06
CA TRP A 171 4.96 20.11 37.34
C TRP A 171 5.94 21.22 37.78
N GLY A 172 6.11 22.27 36.99
CA GLY A 172 6.88 23.46 37.36
C GLY A 172 8.40 23.25 37.48
N ILE A 173 8.95 22.22 36.83
CA ILE A 173 10.40 21.95 36.73
C ILE A 173 10.97 22.61 35.46
#